data_AF-A0A924VR81-F1
#
_entry.id   AF-A0A924VR81-F1
#
_cell.length_a   1.000
_cell.length_b   1.000
_cell.length_c   1.000
_cell.angle_alpha   90.00
_cell.angle_beta   90.00
_cell.angle_gamma   90.00
#
_symmetry.space_group_name_H-M   'P 1'
#
loop_
_entity.id
_entity.type
_entity.pdbx_description
1 polymer ?
#
loop_
_entity_poly.entity_id
_entity_poly.type
_entity_poly.pdbx_seq_one_letter_code
_entity_poly.pdbx_strand_id
1 'polypeptide(L)'
;MHGYELIQALGSRFGGTYVPSAGTIYPRLAKLEDEALVTKSTDGRKTIYEITDAGRAELEARHSELDGIENDVTDSVRRLADEVRASVNNAMKTLRADLAATAREARADTREAGRAIRGEPQRETSATRLREAEMVLDEFRHQVRIDLRSRVGQGDLGEDVVATLREQLAQVRQTLRG
;
A
#
# COMPACT_ATOMS: atom_id res chain seq x y z
N MET A 1 15.15 33.20 7.34
CA MET A 1 15.09 31.72 7.21
C MET A 1 15.41 31.30 5.78
N HIS A 2 16.10 30.18 5.56
CA HIS A 2 16.37 29.67 4.22
C HIS A 2 15.18 28.92 3.61
N GLY A 3 15.04 28.92 2.28
CA GLY A 3 13.93 28.22 1.61
C GLY A 3 13.88 26.71 1.88
N TYR A 4 15.03 26.07 2.11
CA TYR A 4 15.09 24.67 2.52
C TYR A 4 14.65 24.45 3.98
N GLU A 5 14.98 25.37 4.87
CA GLU A 5 14.53 25.32 6.27
C GLU A 5 13.01 25.47 6.36
N LEU A 6 12.40 26.26 5.46
CA LEU A 6 10.94 26.33 5.29
C LEU A 6 10.33 24.98 4.93
N ILE A 7 10.94 24.25 3.99
CA ILE A 7 10.47 22.90 3.59
C ILE A 7 10.53 21.95 4.79
N GLN A 8 11.65 21.96 5.53
CA GLN A 8 11.81 21.11 6.71
C GLN A 8 10.84 21.49 7.84
N ALA A 9 10.63 22.78 8.08
CA ALA A 9 9.72 23.28 9.10
C ALA A 9 8.27 22.89 8.79
N LEU A 10 7.85 23.01 7.52
CA LEU A 10 6.53 22.54 7.07
C LEU A 10 6.40 21.03 7.24
N GLY A 11 7.41 20.26 6.82
CA GLY A 11 7.46 18.82 7.04
C GLY A 11 7.27 18.44 8.51
N SER A 12 7.98 19.13 9.40
CA SER A 12 7.91 18.89 10.85
C SER A 12 6.54 19.27 11.43
N ARG A 13 5.98 20.43 11.03
CA ARG A 13 4.67 20.93 11.48
C ARG A 13 3.53 19.96 11.13
N PHE A 14 3.61 19.33 9.96
CA PHE A 14 2.61 18.36 9.49
C PHE A 14 2.98 16.89 9.79
N GLY A 15 3.92 16.65 10.71
CA GLY A 15 4.29 15.30 11.15
C GLY A 15 4.84 14.41 10.02
N GLY A 16 5.48 15.00 9.02
CA GLY A 16 5.98 14.32 7.82
C GLY A 16 4.92 14.02 6.76
N THR A 17 3.64 14.27 7.06
CA THR A 17 2.53 13.94 6.14
C THR A 17 2.42 14.91 4.97
N TYR A 18 3.03 16.10 5.09
CA TYR A 18 3.16 17.08 4.02
C TYR A 18 4.57 17.67 4.00
N VAL A 19 5.34 17.36 2.96
CA VAL A 19 6.66 17.94 2.70
C VAL A 19 6.65 18.53 1.29
N PRO A 20 6.56 19.86 1.14
CA PRO A 20 6.48 20.48 -0.18
C PRO A 20 7.81 20.39 -0.92
N SER A 21 7.74 20.20 -2.24
CA SER A 21 8.93 20.21 -3.09
C SER A 21 9.50 21.61 -3.25
N ALA A 22 10.78 21.70 -3.59
CA ALA A 22 11.42 22.96 -4.01
C ALA A 22 10.64 23.67 -5.11
N GLY A 23 10.16 22.91 -6.11
CA GLY A 23 9.35 23.44 -7.22
C GLY A 23 7.98 23.98 -6.80
N THR A 24 7.53 23.71 -5.57
CA THR A 24 6.29 24.26 -5.02
C THR A 24 6.55 25.48 -4.14
N ILE A 25 7.64 25.47 -3.37
CA ILE A 25 7.98 26.55 -2.42
C ILE A 25 8.57 27.77 -3.09
N TYR A 26 9.58 27.60 -3.95
CA TYR A 26 10.30 28.74 -4.51
C TYR A 26 9.45 29.65 -5.39
N PRO A 27 8.54 29.14 -6.25
CA PRO A 27 7.62 30.02 -6.99
C PRO A 27 6.69 30.83 -6.09
N ARG A 28 6.25 30.27 -4.96
CA ARG A 28 5.46 31.00 -3.97
C ARG A 28 6.27 32.09 -3.27
N LEU A 29 7.51 31.80 -2.89
CA LEU A 29 8.40 32.79 -2.28
C LEU A 29 8.69 33.95 -3.24
N ALA A 30 8.90 33.67 -4.52
CA ALA A 30 9.07 34.70 -5.54
C ALA A 30 7.81 35.59 -5.66
N LYS A 31 6.61 34.99 -5.68
CA LYS A 31 5.36 35.77 -5.71
C LYS A 31 5.18 36.66 -4.47
N LEU A 32 5.51 36.16 -3.28
CA LEU A 32 5.44 36.94 -2.05
C LEU A 32 6.47 38.08 -2.00
N GLU A 33 7.62 37.88 -2.67
CA GLU A 33 8.61 38.93 -2.87
C GLU A 33 8.09 40.02 -3.83
N ASP A 34 7.50 39.62 -4.96
CA ASP A 34 6.89 40.54 -5.93
C ASP A 34 5.76 41.38 -5.29
N GLU A 35 5.02 40.80 -4.34
CA GLU A 35 3.96 41.46 -3.57
C GLU A 35 4.49 42.28 -2.37
N ALA A 36 5.81 42.35 -2.17
CA ALA A 36 6.46 43.02 -1.03
C ALA A 36 6.04 42.49 0.36
N LEU A 37 5.49 41.28 0.43
CA LEU A 37 5.11 40.61 1.67
C LEU A 37 6.29 39.87 2.32
N VAL A 38 7.29 39.53 1.52
CA VAL A 38 8.55 38.91 1.95
C VAL A 38 9.72 39.64 1.30
N THR A 39 10.83 39.80 2.01
CA THR A 39 12.10 40.23 1.42
C THR A 39 13.02 39.05 1.20
N LYS A 40 13.93 39.22 0.25
CA LYS A 40 14.99 38.28 -0.05
C LYS A 40 16.33 38.98 0.14
N SER A 41 17.19 38.42 0.98
CA SER A 41 18.58 38.83 1.14
C SER A 41 19.52 37.67 0.84
N THR A 42 20.78 38.00 0.55
CA THR A 42 21.81 36.99 0.31
C THR A 42 22.86 37.08 1.41
N ASP A 43 23.06 35.97 2.11
CA ASP A 43 24.17 35.75 3.02
C ASP A 43 25.17 34.80 2.36
N GLY A 44 26.18 35.38 1.71
CA GLY A 44 27.18 34.66 0.92
C GLY A 44 26.56 33.90 -0.26
N ARG A 45 26.45 32.56 -0.15
CA ARG A 45 25.83 31.70 -1.17
C ARG A 45 24.38 31.33 -0.85
N LYS A 46 23.86 31.72 0.31
CA LYS A 46 22.55 31.31 0.79
C LYS A 46 21.55 32.45 0.67
N THR A 47 20.38 32.15 0.16
CA THR A 47 19.25 33.07 0.13
C THR A 47 18.49 32.99 1.46
N ILE A 48 18.26 34.14 2.08
CA ILE A 48 17.46 34.30 3.30
C ILE A 48 16.17 35.02 2.92
N TYR A 49 15.06 34.50 3.41
CA TYR A 49 13.74 35.11 3.29
C TYR A 49 13.27 35.61 4.65
N GLU A 50 12.67 36.81 4.67
CA GLU A 50 12.13 37.45 5.87
C GLU A 50 10.77 38.09 5.57
N ILE A 51 9.79 37.91 6.46
CA ILE A 51 8.47 38.53 6.30
C ILE A 51 8.56 40.04 6.59
N THR A 52 7.94 40.86 5.74
CA THR A 52 7.88 42.32 5.91
C THR A 52 6.80 42.72 6.92
N ASP A 53 6.77 44.00 7.29
CA ASP A 53 5.64 44.55 8.06
C ASP A 53 4.33 44.46 7.27
N ALA A 54 4.37 44.67 5.95
CA ALA A 54 3.21 44.46 5.08
C ALA A 54 2.75 42.99 5.07
N GLY A 55 3.69 42.05 5.00
CA GLY A 55 3.41 40.62 5.11
C GLY A 55 2.79 40.23 6.45
N ARG A 56 3.27 40.83 7.56
CA ARG A 56 2.67 40.63 8.89
C ARG A 56 1.25 41.20 8.96
N ALA A 57 1.01 42.38 8.42
CA ALA A 57 -0.31 42.99 8.39
C ALA A 57 -1.31 42.18 7.54
N GLU A 58 -0.87 41.67 6.39
CA GLU A 58 -1.68 40.79 5.53
C GLU A 58 -2.04 39.48 6.22
N LEU A 59 -1.08 38.89 6.95
CA LEU A 59 -1.30 37.67 7.74
C LEU A 59 -2.35 37.91 8.83
N GLU A 60 -2.26 39.02 9.55
CA GLU A 60 -3.22 39.39 10.59
C GLU A 60 -4.61 39.66 10.02
N ALA A 61 -4.69 40.37 8.89
CA ALA A 61 -5.96 40.67 8.22
C ALA A 61 -6.71 39.40 7.78
N ARG A 62 -5.97 38.34 7.43
CA ARG A 62 -6.53 37.04 7.02
C ARG A 62 -6.56 35.99 8.11
N HIS A 63 -6.21 36.32 9.35
CA HIS A 63 -6.03 35.35 10.43
C HIS A 63 -7.27 34.44 10.60
N SER A 64 -8.47 35.03 10.58
CA SER A 64 -9.73 34.28 10.73
C SER A 64 -10.03 33.31 9.58
N GLU A 65 -9.62 33.62 8.35
CA GLU A 65 -9.75 32.72 7.20
C GLU A 65 -8.69 31.60 7.25
N LEU A 66 -7.48 31.94 7.68
CA LEU A 66 -6.35 31.02 7.79
C LEU A 66 -6.55 29.98 8.90
N ASP A 67 -7.14 30.37 10.03
CA ASP A 67 -7.49 29.46 11.13
C ASP A 67 -8.45 28.36 10.67
N GLY A 68 -9.45 28.70 9.85
CA GLY A 68 -10.38 27.72 9.30
C GLY A 68 -9.67 26.71 8.39
N ILE A 69 -8.84 27.20 7.48
CA ILE A 69 -8.10 26.37 6.51
C ILE A 69 -7.08 25.46 7.22
N GLU A 70 -6.36 25.98 8.21
CA GLU A 70 -5.34 25.21 8.92
C GLU A 70 -5.94 24.05 9.71
N ASN A 71 -7.08 24.30 10.37
CA ASN A 71 -7.81 23.26 11.08
C ASN A 71 -8.33 22.18 10.11
N ASP A 72 -8.94 22.60 8.99
CA ASP A 72 -9.51 21.67 8.00
C ASP A 72 -8.44 20.80 7.33
N VAL A 73 -7.29 21.38 6.99
CA VAL A 73 -6.16 20.65 6.40
C VAL A 73 -5.57 19.68 7.42
N THR A 74 -5.33 20.13 8.64
CA THR A 74 -4.75 19.28 9.69
C THR A 74 -5.66 18.10 10.01
N ASP A 75 -6.96 18.31 10.12
CA ASP A 75 -7.92 17.24 10.39
C ASP A 75 -8.09 16.29 9.20
N SER A 76 -8.03 16.80 7.97
CA SER A 76 -8.06 15.95 6.78
C SER A 76 -6.80 15.08 6.67
N VAL A 77 -5.63 15.65 6.95
CA VAL A 77 -4.35 14.92 6.99
C VAL A 77 -4.34 13.85 8.09
N ARG A 78 -4.83 14.18 9.29
CA ARG A 78 -4.97 13.19 10.39
C ARG A 78 -5.88 12.03 10.00
N ARG A 79 -7.06 12.32 9.43
CA ARG A 79 -8.00 11.28 8.99
C ARG A 79 -7.40 10.35 7.95
N LEU A 80 -6.70 10.90 6.95
CA LEU A 80 -6.01 10.09 5.94
C LEU A 80 -4.91 9.21 6.56
N ALA A 81 -4.13 9.77 7.49
CA ALA A 81 -3.09 9.00 8.19
C ALA A 81 -3.67 7.85 9.02
N ASP A 82 -4.78 8.09 9.72
CA ASP A 82 -5.45 7.06 10.53
C ASP A 82 -6.08 5.96 9.67
N GLU A 83 -6.66 6.32 8.52
CA GLU A 83 -7.16 5.37 7.52
C GLU A 83 -6.04 4.47 6.97
N VAL A 84 -4.90 5.06 6.59
CA VAL A 84 -3.73 4.30 6.12
C VAL A 84 -3.21 3.37 7.21
N ARG A 85 -3.08 3.84 8.46
CA ARG A 85 -2.66 2.99 9.60
C ARG A 85 -3.63 1.83 9.83
N ALA A 86 -4.93 2.09 9.79
CA ALA A 86 -5.95 1.05 9.96
C ALA A 86 -5.86 0.00 8.84
N SER A 87 -5.70 0.44 7.59
CA SER A 87 -5.52 -0.45 6.43
C SER A 87 -4.28 -1.35 6.56
N VAL A 88 -3.12 -0.77 6.90
CA VAL A 88 -1.87 -1.52 7.11
C VAL A 88 -2.01 -2.52 8.25
N ASN A 89 -2.61 -2.13 9.37
CA ASN A 89 -2.83 -3.01 10.51
C ASN A 89 -3.72 -4.20 10.15
N ASN A 90 -4.76 -3.98 9.37
CA ASN A 90 -5.65 -5.04 8.90
C ASN A 90 -4.93 -5.98 7.93
N ALA A 91 -4.18 -5.45 6.96
CA ALA A 91 -3.37 -6.25 6.04
C ALA A 91 -2.36 -7.14 6.80
N MET A 92 -1.69 -6.58 7.80
CA MET A 92 -0.74 -7.32 8.64
C MET A 92 -1.40 -8.40 9.50
N LYS A 93 -2.64 -8.19 9.95
CA LYS A 93 -3.42 -9.23 10.66
C LYS A 93 -3.76 -10.38 9.72
N THR A 94 -4.21 -10.09 8.51
CA THR A 94 -4.51 -11.11 7.49
C THR A 94 -3.26 -11.91 7.15
N LEU A 95 -2.13 -11.25 6.88
CA LEU A 95 -0.87 -11.93 6.58
C LEU A 95 -0.41 -12.85 7.72
N ARG A 96 -0.53 -12.41 8.98
CA ARG A 96 -0.21 -13.26 10.14
C ARG A 96 -1.14 -14.47 10.25
N ALA A 97 -2.43 -14.29 9.96
CA ALA A 97 -3.39 -15.38 9.98
C ALA A 97 -3.07 -16.43 8.90
N ASP A 98 -2.77 -15.98 7.68
CA ASP A 98 -2.38 -16.85 6.57
C ASP A 98 -1.11 -17.64 6.93
N LEU A 99 -0.06 -16.96 7.40
CA LEU A 99 1.19 -17.60 7.78
C LEU A 99 1.01 -18.62 8.92
N ALA A 100 0.14 -18.31 9.88
CA ALA A 100 -0.20 -19.23 10.97
C ALA A 100 -0.98 -20.45 10.48
N ALA A 101 -1.84 -20.31 9.45
CA ALA A 101 -2.52 -21.43 8.81
C ALA A 101 -1.52 -22.34 8.09
N THR A 102 -0.63 -21.76 7.27
CA THR A 102 0.40 -22.54 6.55
C THR A 102 1.33 -23.29 7.50
N ALA A 103 1.71 -22.65 8.62
CA ALA A 103 2.55 -23.29 9.64
C ALA A 103 1.82 -24.44 10.38
N ARG A 104 0.49 -24.37 10.51
CA ARG A 104 -0.31 -25.46 11.10
C ARG A 104 -0.44 -26.63 10.13
N GLU A 105 -0.65 -26.36 8.85
CA GLU A 105 -0.70 -27.36 7.77
C GLU A 105 0.62 -28.14 7.71
N ALA A 106 1.77 -27.46 7.62
CA ALA A 106 3.08 -28.12 7.61
C ALA A 106 3.34 -29.02 8.85
N ARG A 107 2.81 -28.63 10.03
CA ARG A 107 2.89 -29.44 11.25
C ARG A 107 1.93 -30.63 11.25
N ALA A 108 0.76 -30.50 10.61
CA ALA A 108 -0.18 -31.59 10.43
C ALA A 108 0.42 -32.65 9.49
N ASP A 109 1.02 -32.23 8.38
CA ASP A 109 1.71 -33.11 7.42
C ASP A 109 2.84 -33.89 8.07
N THR A 110 3.63 -33.22 8.92
CA THR A 110 4.74 -33.87 9.66
C THR A 110 4.21 -34.91 10.67
N ARG A 111 3.08 -34.64 11.34
CA ARG A 111 2.45 -35.59 12.26
C ARG A 111 1.82 -36.77 11.53
N GLU A 112 1.24 -36.55 10.37
CA GLU A 112 0.69 -37.59 9.51
C GLU A 112 1.82 -38.47 8.94
N ALA A 113 2.94 -37.87 8.51
CA ALA A 113 4.15 -38.61 8.13
C ALA A 113 4.71 -39.45 9.29
N GLY A 114 4.77 -38.90 10.51
CA GLY A 114 5.19 -39.65 11.71
C GLY A 114 4.23 -40.77 12.12
N ARG A 115 2.95 -40.70 11.72
CA ARG A 115 1.95 -41.76 11.92
C ARG A 115 2.01 -42.82 10.82
N ALA A 116 2.34 -42.43 9.58
CA ALA A 116 2.54 -43.32 8.44
C ALA A 116 3.75 -44.26 8.63
N ILE A 117 4.84 -43.79 9.24
CA ILE A 117 6.03 -44.60 9.57
C ILE A 117 5.68 -45.77 10.53
N ARG A 118 4.52 -45.73 11.20
CA ARG A 118 4.10 -46.75 12.17
C ARG A 118 3.06 -47.75 11.62
N GLY A 119 2.67 -47.69 10.35
CA GLY A 119 1.57 -48.54 9.84
C GLY A 119 1.57 -48.85 8.34
N GLU A 120 2.09 -50.03 8.00
CA GLU A 120 1.84 -50.88 6.81
C GLU A 120 2.09 -50.30 5.38
N PRO A 121 2.73 -51.07 4.48
CA PRO A 121 3.27 -50.59 3.19
C PRO A 121 2.24 -50.16 2.13
N GLN A 122 0.94 -50.39 2.33
CA GLN A 122 -0.11 -49.95 1.38
C GLN A 122 -0.56 -48.50 1.59
N ARG A 123 -0.34 -47.89 2.77
CA ARG A 123 -0.72 -46.48 3.02
C ARG A 123 0.30 -45.48 2.46
N GLU A 124 1.58 -45.85 2.38
CA GLU A 124 2.66 -44.99 1.84
C GLU A 124 2.47 -44.65 0.36
N THR A 125 1.95 -45.58 -0.43
CA THR A 125 1.71 -45.37 -1.87
C THR A 125 0.53 -44.43 -2.10
N SER A 126 -0.57 -44.59 -1.37
CA SER A 126 -1.73 -43.68 -1.46
C SER A 126 -1.41 -42.27 -0.95
N ALA A 127 -0.67 -42.14 0.15
CA ALA A 127 -0.25 -40.83 0.66
C ALA A 127 0.71 -40.09 -0.29
N THR A 128 1.60 -40.84 -0.96
CA THR A 128 2.51 -40.25 -1.96
C THR A 128 1.75 -39.80 -3.20
N ARG A 129 0.79 -40.59 -3.68
CA ARG A 129 -0.09 -40.20 -4.79
C ARG A 129 -0.97 -38.99 -4.46
N LEU A 130 -1.43 -38.88 -3.21
CA LEU A 130 -2.19 -37.71 -2.76
C LEU A 130 -1.33 -36.44 -2.79
N ARG A 131 -0.11 -36.49 -2.25
CA ARG A 131 0.84 -35.36 -2.31
C ARG A 131 1.16 -34.97 -3.74
N GLU A 132 1.34 -35.95 -4.63
CA GLU A 132 1.56 -35.70 -6.06
C GLU A 132 0.36 -35.01 -6.71
N ALA A 133 -0.86 -35.45 -6.41
CA ALA A 133 -2.08 -34.81 -6.88
C ALA A 133 -2.24 -33.37 -6.35
N GLU A 134 -1.90 -33.13 -5.08
CA GLU A 134 -1.93 -31.79 -4.48
C GLU A 134 -0.93 -30.84 -5.15
N MET A 135 0.30 -31.29 -5.42
CA MET A 135 1.30 -30.50 -6.16
C MET A 135 0.80 -30.13 -7.56
N VAL A 136 0.21 -31.09 -8.29
CA VAL A 136 -0.35 -30.84 -9.63
C VAL A 136 -1.48 -29.81 -9.58
N LEU A 137 -2.36 -29.89 -8.57
CA LEU A 137 -3.45 -28.92 -8.41
C LEU A 137 -2.95 -27.51 -8.08
N ASP A 138 -1.94 -27.40 -7.23
CA ASP A 138 -1.35 -26.12 -6.87
C ASP A 138 -0.61 -25.47 -8.04
N GLU A 139 0.13 -26.27 -8.81
CA GLU A 139 0.79 -25.81 -10.03
C GLU A 139 -0.23 -25.33 -11.07
N PHE A 140 -1.27 -26.12 -11.35
CA PHE A 140 -2.33 -25.76 -12.27
C PHE A 140 -3.03 -24.46 -11.85
N ARG A 141 -3.39 -24.33 -10.57
CA ARG A 141 -3.99 -23.11 -10.01
C ARG A 141 -3.09 -21.90 -10.22
N HIS A 142 -1.79 -22.07 -10.03
CA HIS A 142 -0.81 -20.99 -10.20
C HIS A 142 -0.72 -20.54 -11.65
N GLN A 143 -0.61 -21.48 -12.59
CA GLN A 143 -0.53 -21.21 -14.03
C GLN A 143 -1.78 -20.49 -14.54
N VAL A 144 -2.98 -21.01 -14.23
CA VAL A 144 -4.26 -20.38 -14.62
C VAL A 144 -4.36 -18.94 -14.09
N ARG A 145 -3.87 -18.68 -12.87
CA ARG A 145 -3.89 -17.34 -12.28
C ARG A 145 -2.95 -16.37 -13.00
N ILE A 146 -1.78 -16.83 -13.45
CA ILE A 146 -0.84 -16.02 -14.24
C ILE A 146 -1.46 -15.69 -15.60
N ASP A 147 -2.01 -16.70 -16.28
CA ASP A 147 -2.57 -16.53 -17.62
C ASP A 147 -3.77 -15.57 -17.62
N LEU A 148 -4.68 -15.70 -16.65
CA LEU A 148 -5.81 -14.79 -16.51
C LEU A 148 -5.35 -13.34 -16.28
N ARG A 149 -4.34 -13.12 -15.43
CA ARG A 149 -3.79 -11.77 -15.21
C ARG A 149 -3.12 -11.20 -16.44
N SER A 150 -2.38 -12.02 -17.18
CA SER A 150 -1.76 -11.61 -18.45
C SER A 150 -2.82 -11.16 -19.46
N ARG A 151 -3.93 -11.90 -19.57
CA ARG A 151 -5.04 -11.55 -20.47
C ARG A 151 -5.80 -10.29 -20.05
N VAL A 152 -5.96 -10.03 -18.74
CA VAL A 152 -6.50 -8.74 -18.25
C VAL A 152 -5.62 -7.59 -18.74
N GLY A 153 -4.30 -7.71 -18.58
CA GLY A 153 -3.34 -6.68 -18.98
C GLY A 153 -3.32 -6.41 -20.48
N GLN A 154 -3.73 -7.40 -21.30
CA GLN A 154 -3.82 -7.30 -22.75
C GLN A 154 -5.22 -6.90 -23.26
N GLY A 155 -6.21 -6.79 -22.37
CA GLY A 155 -7.58 -6.41 -22.73
C GLY A 155 -8.41 -7.52 -23.41
N ASP A 156 -7.98 -8.78 -23.32
CA ASP A 156 -8.55 -9.94 -24.06
C ASP A 156 -9.27 -10.94 -23.12
N LEU A 157 -9.96 -10.43 -22.11
CA LEU A 157 -10.72 -11.27 -21.18
C LEU A 157 -12.19 -11.25 -21.57
N GLY A 158 -12.58 -12.20 -22.42
CA GLY A 158 -13.97 -12.37 -22.88
C GLY A 158 -14.93 -12.64 -21.72
N GLU A 159 -16.18 -12.19 -21.86
CA GLU A 159 -17.24 -12.32 -20.84
C GLU A 159 -17.53 -13.79 -20.45
N ASP A 160 -17.28 -14.72 -21.37
CA ASP A 160 -17.57 -16.15 -21.21
C ASP A 160 -16.46 -16.95 -20.50
N VAL A 161 -15.30 -16.35 -20.24
CA VAL A 161 -14.14 -17.04 -19.66
C VAL A 161 -14.44 -17.60 -18.27
N VAL A 162 -15.19 -16.84 -17.45
CA VAL A 162 -15.57 -17.28 -16.10
C VAL A 162 -16.59 -18.42 -16.14
N ALA A 163 -17.53 -18.38 -17.09
CA ALA A 163 -18.52 -19.43 -17.28
C ALA A 163 -17.85 -20.74 -17.73
N THR A 164 -16.96 -20.64 -18.71
CA THR A 164 -16.16 -21.76 -19.23
C THR A 164 -15.30 -22.38 -18.12
N LEU A 165 -14.60 -21.55 -17.35
CA LEU A 165 -13.74 -22.04 -16.26
C LEU A 165 -14.55 -22.77 -15.18
N ARG A 166 -15.75 -22.27 -14.82
CA ARG A 166 -16.64 -22.95 -13.87
C ARG A 166 -17.10 -24.31 -14.39
N GLU A 167 -17.48 -24.39 -15.65
CA GLU A 167 -17.95 -25.64 -16.28
C GLU A 167 -16.83 -26.68 -16.30
N GLN A 168 -15.64 -26.31 -16.77
CA GLN A 168 -14.49 -27.20 -16.84
C GLN A 168 -14.06 -27.71 -15.46
N LEU A 169 -13.99 -26.84 -14.44
CA LEU A 169 -13.67 -27.25 -13.08
C LEU A 169 -14.74 -28.16 -12.46
N ALA A 170 -16.02 -27.93 -12.79
CA ALA A 170 -17.11 -28.81 -12.36
C ALA A 170 -16.99 -30.20 -12.99
N GLN A 171 -16.60 -30.28 -14.26
CA GLN A 171 -16.38 -31.53 -14.98
C GLN A 171 -15.20 -32.31 -14.39
N VAL A 172 -14.05 -31.66 -14.17
CA VAL A 172 -12.89 -32.29 -13.49
C VAL A 172 -13.28 -32.86 -12.13
N ARG A 173 -14.06 -32.11 -11.33
CA ARG A 173 -14.54 -32.57 -10.03
C ARG A 173 -15.49 -33.76 -10.12
N GLN A 174 -16.30 -33.87 -11.17
CA GLN A 174 -17.16 -35.04 -11.39
C GLN A 174 -16.33 -36.27 -11.77
N THR A 175 -15.34 -36.12 -12.65
CA THR A 175 -14.44 -37.21 -13.06
C THR A 175 -13.66 -37.79 -11.88
N LEU A 176 -13.30 -36.97 -10.88
CA LEU A 176 -12.62 -37.42 -9.66
C LEU A 176 -13.55 -38.11 -8.64
N ARG A 177 -14.87 -38.04 -8.83
CA ARG A 177 -15.88 -38.66 -7.94
C ARG A 177 -16.46 -39.97 -8.47
N GLY A 178 -16.30 -40.26 -9.77
CA GLY A 178 -16.74 -41.49 -10.41
C GLY A 178 -15.62 -42.51 -10.49
#